data_AF-A0A349X7S0-F1
#
_entry.id   AF-A0A349X7S0-F1
#
_cell.length_a   1.000
_cell.length_b   1.000
_cell.length_c   1.000
_cell.angle_alpha   90.00
_cell.angle_beta   90.00
_cell.angle_gamma   90.00
#
_symmetry.space_group_name_H-M   'P 1'
#
loop_
_entity.id
_entity.type
_entity.pdbx_description
1 polymer ?
#
loop_
_entity_poly.entity_id
_entity_poly.type
_entity_poly.pdbx_seq_one_letter_code
_entity_poly.pdbx_strand_id
1 'polypeptide(L)'
;EHGTFSPKEAAARLHHRLVKIHCFPNGNGRHARIMADTYLKECFSHPPIDWAAGHDLMRSNERRDAYIAALRSADTYDYNPLLVFMGARTND
;
A
#
# COMPACT_ATOMS: atom_id res chain seq x y z
N GLU A 1 -1.36 -21.15 11.25
CA GLU A 1 -1.65 -20.16 10.18
C GLU A 1 -0.98 -20.61 8.89
N HIS A 2 -1.60 -20.39 7.72
CA HIS A 2 -1.17 -20.98 6.44
C HIS A 2 -0.23 -20.11 5.61
N GLY A 3 0.22 -18.94 6.09
CA GLY A 3 1.23 -18.11 5.42
C GLY A 3 0.86 -17.71 3.97
N THR A 4 -0.43 -17.52 3.69
CA THR A 4 -0.97 -17.37 2.33
C THR A 4 -0.43 -16.15 1.58
N PHE A 5 -0.02 -15.11 2.30
CA PHE A 5 0.59 -13.90 1.73
C PHE A 5 1.88 -13.55 2.46
N SER A 6 2.84 -12.97 1.72
CA SER A 6 4.00 -12.34 2.34
C SER A 6 3.55 -11.14 3.19
N PRO A 7 4.34 -10.72 4.22
CA PRO A 7 3.99 -9.58 5.06
C PRO A 7 3.61 -8.32 4.27
N LYS A 8 4.41 -7.96 3.25
CA LYS A 8 4.14 -6.79 2.40
C LYS A 8 2.91 -6.96 1.53
N GLU A 9 2.63 -8.16 1.02
CA GLU A 9 1.40 -8.41 0.26
C GLU A 9 0.15 -8.33 1.15
N ALA A 10 0.22 -8.88 2.37
CA ALA A 10 -0.86 -8.73 3.35
C ALA A 10 -1.12 -7.26 3.70
N ALA A 11 -0.05 -6.48 3.92
CA ALA A 11 -0.14 -5.04 4.19
C ALA A 11 -0.70 -4.25 3.00
N ALA A 12 -0.31 -4.59 1.77
CA ALA A 12 -0.84 -3.96 0.55
C ALA A 12 -2.35 -4.17 0.40
N ARG A 13 -2.81 -5.39 0.65
CA ARG A 13 -4.24 -5.74 0.59
C ARG A 13 -5.03 -5.04 1.70
N LEU A 14 -4.50 -4.99 2.92
CA LEU A 14 -5.10 -4.23 4.03
C LEU A 14 -5.21 -2.73 3.68
N HIS A 15 -4.10 -2.15 3.23
CA HIS A 15 -4.00 -0.76 2.82
C HIS A 15 -5.08 -0.40 1.78
N HIS A 16 -5.12 -1.13 0.67
CA HIS A 16 -6.08 -0.90 -0.41
C HIS A 16 -7.52 -0.98 0.11
N ARG A 17 -7.85 -2.01 0.91
CA ARG A 17 -9.20 -2.16 1.48
C ARG A 17 -9.59 -0.98 2.36
N LEU A 18 -8.69 -0.46 3.19
CA LEU A 18 -8.95 0.72 4.03
C LEU A 18 -9.19 1.98 3.18
N VAL A 19 -8.40 2.18 2.12
CA VAL A 19 -8.62 3.28 1.18
C VAL A 19 -9.98 3.16 0.48
N LYS A 20 -10.33 1.95 0.04
CA LYS A 20 -11.57 1.64 -0.68
C LYS A 20 -12.82 1.81 0.18
N ILE A 21 -12.78 1.39 1.44
CA ILE A 21 -13.90 1.56 2.38
C ILE A 21 -14.13 3.05 2.68
N HIS A 22 -13.07 3.87 2.69
CA HIS A 22 -13.14 5.32 2.83
C HIS A 22 -13.87 5.79 4.11
N CYS A 23 -13.39 5.34 5.28
CA CYS A 23 -14.04 5.52 6.59
C CYS A 23 -14.22 6.99 7.04
N PHE A 24 -13.41 7.92 6.52
CA PHE A 24 -13.40 9.32 6.97
C PHE A 24 -13.72 10.29 5.83
N PRO A 25 -14.21 11.51 6.11
CA PRO A 25 -14.40 12.53 5.07
C PRO A 25 -13.10 12.93 4.37
N ASN A 26 -11.97 12.93 5.09
CA ASN A 26 -10.65 13.30 4.58
C ASN A 26 -9.56 12.44 5.24
N GLY A 27 -8.42 12.29 4.55
CA GLY A 27 -7.23 11.68 5.13
C GLY A 27 -7.14 10.15 5.04
N ASN A 28 -8.07 9.48 4.33
CA ASN A 28 -8.07 8.01 4.19
C ASN A 28 -6.74 7.43 3.70
N GLY A 29 -6.09 8.08 2.72
CA GLY A 29 -4.79 7.63 2.23
C GLY A 29 -3.68 7.70 3.29
N ARG A 30 -3.66 8.74 4.13
CA ARG A 30 -2.69 8.86 5.24
C ARG A 30 -2.97 7.81 6.31
N HIS A 31 -4.22 7.67 6.71
CA HIS A 31 -4.66 6.67 7.67
C HIS A 31 -4.29 5.26 7.21
N ALA A 32 -4.61 4.90 5.95
CA ALA A 32 -4.34 3.57 5.42
C ALA A 32 -2.83 3.27 5.29
N ARG A 33 -1.97 4.25 5.04
CA ARG A 33 -0.51 4.04 5.06
C ARG A 33 0.01 3.78 6.47
N ILE A 34 -0.40 4.60 7.44
CA ILE A 34 -0.05 4.41 8.86
C ILE A 34 -0.50 3.01 9.33
N MET A 35 -1.74 2.62 9.04
CA MET A 35 -2.25 1.31 9.42
C MET A 35 -1.47 0.15 8.79
N ALA A 36 -1.03 0.29 7.54
CA ALA A 36 -0.22 -0.73 6.89
C ALA A 36 1.18 -0.86 7.54
N ASP A 37 1.82 0.25 7.89
CA ASP A 37 3.11 0.25 8.58
C ASP A 37 2.98 -0.31 10.02
N THR A 38 1.92 0.07 10.74
CA THR A 38 1.61 -0.50 12.06
C THR A 38 1.34 -2.01 11.96
N TYR A 39 0.56 -2.45 10.98
CA TYR A 39 0.28 -3.86 10.78
C TYR A 39 1.56 -4.68 10.48
N LEU A 40 2.46 -4.15 9.63
CA LEU A 40 3.76 -4.78 9.36
C LEU A 40 4.62 -4.91 10.61
N LYS A 41 4.69 -3.84 11.39
CA LYS A 41 5.48 -3.82 12.62
C LYS A 41 4.93 -4.78 13.67
N GLU A 42 3.65 -4.68 13.99
CA GLU A 42 3.05 -5.38 15.14
C GLU A 42 2.75 -6.86 14.85
N CYS A 43 2.45 -7.22 13.59
CA CYS A 43 2.13 -8.61 13.25
C CYS A 43 3.30 -9.39 12.65
N PHE A 44 4.32 -8.73 12.10
CA PHE A 44 5.42 -9.39 11.39
C PHE A 44 6.81 -8.93 11.78
N SER A 45 6.95 -7.97 12.71
CA SER A 45 8.24 -7.34 13.04
C SER A 45 8.97 -6.82 11.80
N HIS A 46 8.22 -6.39 10.78
CA HIS A 46 8.75 -5.96 9.49
C HIS A 46 8.90 -4.42 9.47
N PRO A 47 9.96 -3.87 8.86
CA PRO A 47 10.13 -2.42 8.72
C PRO A 47 8.97 -1.79 7.92
N PRO A 48 8.72 -0.47 8.07
CA PRO A 48 7.67 0.22 7.31
C PRO A 48 7.95 0.20 5.81
N ILE A 49 6.91 0.45 5.02
CA ILE A 49 7.04 0.59 3.57
C ILE A 49 7.67 1.94 3.24
N ASP A 50 8.62 1.95 2.30
CA ASP A 50 9.10 3.20 1.72
C ASP A 50 8.11 3.71 0.66
N TRP A 51 7.06 4.36 1.15
CA TRP A 51 6.02 4.94 0.29
C TRP A 51 6.59 5.99 -0.66
N ALA A 52 7.56 6.77 -0.18
CA ALA A 52 8.12 7.93 -0.85
C ALA A 52 9.18 7.56 -1.89
N ALA A 53 9.96 6.51 -1.67
CA ALA A 53 11.17 6.20 -2.42
C ALA A 53 12.09 7.41 -2.59
N GLY A 54 12.21 8.24 -1.53
CA GLY A 54 12.97 9.50 -1.58
C GLY A 54 12.25 10.71 -2.21
N HIS A 55 10.98 10.57 -2.63
CA HIS A 55 10.18 11.67 -3.21
C HIS A 55 9.07 12.17 -2.27
N ASP A 56 8.65 13.43 -2.43
CA ASP A 56 7.50 13.96 -1.71
C ASP A 56 6.17 13.45 -2.32
N LEU A 57 5.46 12.58 -1.60
CA LEU A 57 4.14 12.05 -1.99
C LEU A 57 2.99 13.07 -1.93
N MET A 58 3.21 14.23 -1.30
CA MET A 58 2.21 15.29 -1.18
C MET A 58 2.23 16.22 -2.39
N ARG A 59 3.35 16.30 -3.13
CA ARG A 59 3.42 17.02 -4.40
C ARG A 59 2.98 16.11 -5.54
N SER A 60 2.22 16.66 -6.48
CA SER A 60 1.85 15.95 -7.71
C SER A 60 3.14 15.65 -8.48
N ASN A 61 3.51 14.37 -8.52
CA ASN A 61 4.67 13.86 -9.22
C ASN A 61 4.34 12.46 -9.77
N GLU A 62 5.21 11.96 -10.64
CA GLU A 62 5.09 10.65 -11.28
C GLU A 62 4.87 9.52 -10.25
N ARG A 63 5.47 9.63 -9.05
CA ARG A 63 5.31 8.68 -7.95
C ARG A 63 3.86 8.63 -7.43
N ARG A 64 3.24 9.79 -7.23
CA ARG A 64 1.82 9.88 -6.82
C ARG A 64 0.89 9.32 -7.89
N ASP A 65 1.15 9.61 -9.15
CA ASP A 65 0.35 9.11 -10.27
C ASP A 65 0.45 7.59 -10.38
N ALA A 66 1.66 7.03 -10.24
CA ALA A 66 1.88 5.58 -10.17
C ALA A 66 1.14 4.94 -8.98
N TYR A 67 1.18 5.57 -7.81
CA TYR A 67 0.45 5.10 -6.62
C TYR A 67 -1.07 5.08 -6.85
N ILE A 68 -1.64 6.14 -7.43
CA ILE A 68 -3.08 6.21 -7.73
C ILE A 68 -3.45 5.19 -8.80
N ALA A 69 -2.64 5.03 -9.85
CA ALA A 69 -2.86 4.02 -10.88
C ALA A 69 -2.84 2.59 -10.29
N ALA A 70 -1.91 2.31 -9.38
CA ALA A 70 -1.83 1.03 -8.70
C ALA A 70 -3.05 0.74 -7.83
N LEU A 71 -3.58 1.74 -7.11
CA LEU A 71 -4.84 1.58 -6.36
C LEU A 71 -6.03 1.31 -7.28
N ARG A 72 -6.12 1.99 -8.43
CA ARG A 72 -7.20 1.78 -9.42
C ARG A 72 -7.15 0.40 -10.06
N SER A 73 -5.96 -0.17 -10.28
CA SER A 73 -5.81 -1.56 -10.74
C SER A 73 -6.23 -2.55 -9.64
N ALA A 74 -5.89 -2.26 -8.38
CA ALA A 74 -6.32 -3.08 -7.24
C ALA A 74 -7.84 -3.07 -7.03
N ASP A 75 -8.55 -2.01 -7.46
CA ASP A 75 -10.01 -1.97 -7.44
C ASP A 75 -10.66 -3.09 -8.27
N THR A 76 -9.99 -3.54 -9.33
CA THR A 76 -10.40 -4.65 -10.20
C THR A 76 -9.73 -5.98 -9.84
N TYR A 77 -9.23 -6.12 -8.60
CA TYR A 77 -8.52 -7.29 -8.07
C TYR A 77 -7.14 -7.57 -8.68
N ASP A 78 -6.63 -6.68 -9.54
CA ASP A 78 -5.26 -6.74 -10.00
C ASP A 78 -4.35 -6.03 -8.99
N TYR A 79 -3.78 -6.79 -8.06
CA TYR A 79 -2.90 -6.23 -7.04
C TYR A 79 -1.48 -6.05 -7.51
N ASN A 80 -1.08 -6.60 -8.66
CA ASN A 80 0.33 -6.62 -9.07
C ASN A 80 0.96 -5.21 -9.08
N PRO A 81 0.33 -4.18 -9.68
CA PRO A 81 0.89 -2.83 -9.66
C PRO A 81 1.12 -2.27 -8.25
N LEU A 82 0.19 -2.56 -7.32
CA LEU A 82 0.33 -2.12 -5.92
C LEU A 82 1.43 -2.90 -5.18
N LEU A 83 1.54 -4.20 -5.46
CA LEU A 83 2.59 -5.04 -4.88
C LEU A 83 3.97 -4.62 -5.36
N VAL A 84 4.13 -4.28 -6.65
CA VAL A 84 5.37 -3.69 -7.17
C VAL A 84 5.65 -2.34 -6.53
N PHE A 85 4.64 -1.45 -6.46
CA PHE A 85 4.81 -0.13 -5.86
C PHE A 85 5.33 -0.19 -4.42
N MET A 86 4.82 -1.14 -3.62
CA MET A 86 5.20 -1.35 -2.22
C MET A 86 6.46 -2.23 -2.05
N GLY A 87 7.10 -2.66 -3.14
CA GLY A 87 8.28 -3.52 -3.10
C GLY A 87 8.01 -4.91 -2.52
N ALA A 88 6.79 -5.42 -2.69
CA ALA A 88 6.39 -6.79 -2.38
C ALA A 88 6.67 -7.76 -3.54
N ARG A 89 6.81 -7.24 -4.76
CA ARG A 89 7.17 -7.95 -5.99
C ARG A 89 8.09 -7.08 -6.87
N THR A 90 8.82 -7.70 -7.78
CA THR A 90 9.58 -7.01 -8.85
C THR A 90 8.70 -6.89 -10.10
N ASN A 91 8.99 -5.93 -10.98
CA ASN A 91 8.49 -5.99 -12.35
C ASN A 91 9.24 -7.12 -13.06
N ASP A 92 8.52 -8.11 -13.56
CA ASP A 92 9.04 -9.12 -14.48
C ASP A 92 8.97 -8.60 -15.92
#